data_AF-A0A538M6W1-F1
#
_entry.id   AF-A0A538M6W1-F1
#
_cell.length_a   1.000
_cell.length_b   1.000
_cell.length_c   1.000
_cell.angle_alpha   90.00
_cell.angle_beta   90.00
_cell.angle_gamma   90.00
#
_symmetry.space_group_name_H-M   'P 1'
#
loop_
_entity.id
_entity.type
_entity.pdbx_description
1 polymer ?
#
loop_
_entity_poly.entity_id
_entity_poly.type
_entity_poly.pdbx_seq_one_letter_code
_entity_poly.pdbx_strand_id
1 'polypeptide(L)'
;MRKWVIWLCAAGALVAVPAAISQVVLAPTVYHSASLPSDSIRTFTVTCPAAYFAVSAGVSKAAPGVTTLSLRPAGARAFVFRFGNPSTNPDRTISVAVACRKIRALSGKPRLKLVRLKTKPVLVPAKGQKLVVIQCPNGTVPAGGGVDLAPRRGKALAGFGGSPLELRSQSSDLKRFGFDVRNTDSKPHAAVLYGNCVTLVRPAGSEPGRLQVKVTTRTTPVQPGLHTFKRSCLSGWVALATGYTLAPKLTLGGSAAVGRAGKWTIANGGVGQVLAQLQLTCVRLA
;
A
#
# COMPACT_ATOMS: atom_id res chain seq x y z
N MET A 1 78.61 -28.08 -2.52
CA MET A 1 77.76 -27.36 -3.50
C MET A 1 76.29 -27.64 -3.17
N ARG A 2 75.49 -26.56 -3.08
CA ARG A 2 74.01 -26.47 -2.98
C ARG A 2 73.27 -27.29 -1.90
N LYS A 3 73.01 -26.62 -0.77
CA LYS A 3 71.91 -26.90 0.17
C LYS A 3 70.61 -26.34 -0.43
N TRP A 4 69.54 -27.16 -0.49
CA TRP A 4 68.20 -26.70 -0.85
C TRP A 4 67.36 -26.59 0.42
N VAL A 5 66.87 -25.38 0.71
CA VAL A 5 65.92 -25.09 1.79
C VAL A 5 64.54 -25.03 1.15
N ILE A 6 63.66 -25.96 1.51
CA ILE A 6 62.25 -25.94 1.13
C ILE A 6 61.53 -25.00 2.09
N TRP A 7 61.17 -23.80 1.61
CA TRP A 7 60.30 -22.88 2.33
C TRP A 7 58.84 -23.32 2.16
N LEU A 8 58.25 -23.85 3.23
CA LEU A 8 56.81 -24.07 3.36
C LEU A 8 56.14 -22.75 3.79
N CYS A 9 55.64 -21.99 2.82
CA CYS A 9 54.75 -20.85 3.09
C CYS A 9 53.33 -21.38 3.34
N ALA A 10 52.97 -21.57 4.62
CA ALA A 10 51.58 -21.76 5.03
C ALA A 10 50.84 -20.42 4.93
N ALA A 11 50.21 -20.17 3.78
CA ALA A 11 49.28 -19.05 3.62
C ALA A 11 47.98 -19.37 4.37
N GLY A 12 47.87 -18.88 5.60
CA GLY A 12 46.62 -18.90 6.36
C GLY A 12 45.58 -18.01 5.68
N ALA A 13 44.66 -18.64 4.93
CA ALA A 13 43.47 -17.97 4.44
C ALA A 13 42.53 -17.68 5.62
N LEU A 14 42.64 -16.48 6.19
CA LEU A 14 41.61 -15.92 7.06
C LEU A 14 40.34 -15.70 6.22
N VAL A 15 39.42 -16.67 6.26
CA VAL A 15 38.05 -16.48 5.80
C VAL A 15 37.38 -15.50 6.74
N ALA A 16 37.47 -14.22 6.44
CA ALA A 16 36.62 -13.21 7.05
C ALA A 16 35.18 -13.48 6.58
N VAL A 17 34.43 -14.27 7.35
CA VAL A 17 32.98 -14.39 7.18
C VAL A 17 32.39 -13.04 7.57
N PRO A 18 31.81 -12.25 6.66
CA PRO A 18 31.00 -11.14 7.10
C PRO A 18 29.78 -11.77 7.77
N ALA A 19 29.72 -11.72 9.09
CA ALA A 19 28.51 -11.97 9.85
C ALA A 19 27.52 -10.81 9.60
N ALA A 20 27.11 -10.65 8.35
CA ALA A 20 25.92 -9.90 8.00
C ALA A 20 24.75 -10.73 8.51
N ILE A 21 24.36 -10.49 9.76
CA ILE A 21 23.09 -10.98 10.31
C ILE A 21 22.02 -10.36 9.42
N SER A 22 21.59 -11.11 8.40
CA SER A 22 20.50 -10.73 7.52
C SER A 22 19.22 -10.73 8.37
N GLN A 23 18.92 -9.59 9.00
CA GLN A 23 17.63 -9.39 9.62
C GLN A 23 16.60 -9.27 8.49
N VAL A 24 16.04 -10.42 8.10
CA VAL A 24 15.03 -10.50 7.05
C VAL A 24 13.73 -9.91 7.59
N VAL A 25 13.30 -8.77 7.03
CA VAL A 25 11.91 -8.36 7.16
C VAL A 25 11.08 -9.41 6.45
N LEU A 26 10.39 -10.27 7.20
CA LEU A 26 9.46 -11.23 6.63
C LEU A 26 8.27 -10.43 6.12
N ALA A 27 8.15 -10.37 4.79
CA ALA A 27 7.20 -9.54 4.07
C ALA A 27 6.23 -10.38 3.22
N PRO A 28 5.46 -11.31 3.81
CA PRO A 28 4.41 -11.98 3.08
C PRO A 28 3.38 -10.98 2.57
N THR A 29 2.81 -11.29 1.43
CA THR A 29 1.60 -10.63 0.94
C THR A 29 0.51 -11.67 0.96
N VAL A 30 -0.58 -11.41 1.69
CA VAL A 30 -1.77 -12.26 1.63
C VAL A 30 -2.64 -11.76 0.49
N TYR A 31 -3.03 -12.67 -0.39
CA TYR A 31 -3.97 -12.39 -1.47
C TYR A 31 -5.33 -12.96 -1.13
N HIS A 32 -6.36 -12.30 -1.63
CA HIS A 32 -7.71 -12.82 -1.60
C HIS A 32 -8.43 -12.39 -2.87
N SER A 33 -9.22 -13.28 -3.42
CA SER A 33 -10.09 -12.99 -4.56
C SER A 33 -11.53 -13.21 -4.15
N ALA A 34 -12.41 -12.31 -4.56
CA ALA A 34 -13.83 -12.40 -4.28
C ALA A 34 -14.63 -12.16 -5.57
N SER A 35 -15.64 -12.98 -5.78
CA SER A 35 -16.65 -12.77 -6.81
C SER A 35 -17.58 -11.64 -6.39
N LEU A 36 -17.87 -10.76 -7.33
CA LEU A 36 -18.74 -9.60 -7.22
C LEU A 36 -19.84 -9.77 -8.27
N PRO A 37 -21.00 -10.33 -7.88
CA PRO A 37 -22.16 -10.39 -8.76
C PRO A 37 -22.53 -9.02 -9.30
N SER A 38 -23.20 -8.97 -10.44
CA SER A 38 -23.86 -7.74 -10.91
C SER A 38 -24.77 -7.17 -9.82
N ASP A 39 -24.87 -5.84 -9.78
CA ASP A 39 -25.71 -5.09 -8.84
C ASP A 39 -25.51 -5.41 -7.35
N SER A 40 -24.26 -5.61 -6.92
CA SER A 40 -23.95 -6.05 -5.56
C SER A 40 -22.92 -5.19 -4.84
N ILE A 41 -23.03 -5.14 -3.52
CA ILE A 41 -21.96 -4.67 -2.63
C ILE A 41 -21.47 -5.86 -1.81
N ARG A 42 -20.16 -6.15 -1.88
CA ARG A 42 -19.53 -7.18 -1.07
C ARG A 42 -18.53 -6.56 -0.11
N THR A 43 -18.58 -7.03 1.13
CA THR A 43 -17.61 -6.69 2.18
C THR A 43 -16.93 -7.98 2.63
N PHE A 44 -15.61 -7.95 2.73
CA PHE A 44 -14.84 -9.07 3.27
C PHE A 44 -13.60 -8.56 3.99
N THR A 45 -13.02 -9.42 4.84
CA THR A 45 -11.84 -9.08 5.64
C THR A 45 -10.69 -10.00 5.25
N VAL A 46 -9.51 -9.44 5.04
CA VAL A 46 -8.28 -10.21 4.81
C VAL A 46 -7.36 -10.04 6.00
N THR A 47 -7.02 -11.17 6.63
CA THR A 47 -6.26 -11.22 7.88
C THR A 47 -4.87 -11.79 7.64
N CYS A 48 -3.85 -11.09 8.12
CA CYS A 48 -2.47 -11.54 8.13
C CYS A 48 -2.28 -12.72 9.10
N PRO A 49 -1.32 -13.63 8.82
CA PRO A 49 -1.01 -14.75 9.71
C PRO A 49 -0.60 -14.31 11.11
N ALA A 50 -0.58 -15.26 12.05
CA ALA A 50 -0.19 -14.99 13.43
C ALA A 50 1.18 -14.29 13.50
N ALA A 51 1.26 -13.27 14.36
CA ALA A 51 2.44 -12.44 14.57
C ALA A 51 2.87 -11.53 13.39
N TYR A 52 2.06 -11.36 12.34
CA TYR A 52 2.26 -10.35 11.30
C TYR A 52 1.29 -9.20 11.46
N PHE A 53 1.75 -7.97 11.25
CA PHE A 53 0.90 -6.78 11.17
C PHE A 53 0.43 -6.55 9.74
N ALA A 54 -0.83 -6.16 9.58
CA ALA A 54 -1.35 -5.70 8.30
C ALA A 54 -1.00 -4.21 8.14
N VAL A 55 0.03 -3.92 7.37
CA VAL A 55 0.61 -2.57 7.32
C VAL A 55 -0.10 -1.72 6.27
N SER A 56 -0.25 -2.26 5.06
CA SER A 56 -1.03 -1.67 3.98
C SER A 56 -1.86 -2.73 3.26
N ALA A 57 -2.82 -2.26 2.48
CA ALA A 57 -3.69 -3.08 1.68
C ALA A 57 -4.01 -2.38 0.37
N GLY A 58 -4.47 -3.15 -0.61
CA GLY A 58 -4.75 -2.62 -1.93
C GLY A 58 -5.39 -3.61 -2.88
N VAL A 59 -5.82 -3.12 -4.03
CA VAL A 59 -6.32 -3.97 -5.14
C VAL A 59 -5.13 -4.40 -5.99
N SER A 60 -4.89 -5.71 -6.06
CA SER A 60 -3.75 -6.32 -6.77
C SER A 60 -4.08 -6.72 -8.21
N LYS A 61 -5.36 -7.00 -8.50
CA LYS A 61 -5.89 -7.18 -9.85
C LYS A 61 -7.19 -6.38 -9.97
N ALA A 62 -7.20 -5.42 -10.87
CA ALA A 62 -8.37 -4.57 -11.12
C ALA A 62 -9.52 -5.38 -11.71
N ALA A 63 -10.74 -5.01 -11.32
CA ALA A 63 -11.97 -5.43 -11.95
C ALA A 63 -12.61 -4.19 -12.62
N PRO A 64 -12.52 -4.04 -13.96
CA PRO A 64 -13.05 -2.86 -14.64
C PRO A 64 -14.52 -2.60 -14.29
N GLY A 65 -14.84 -1.35 -13.98
CA GLY A 65 -16.19 -0.90 -13.61
C GLY A 65 -16.58 -1.15 -12.14
N VAL A 66 -15.79 -1.90 -11.37
CA VAL A 66 -16.02 -2.08 -9.93
C VAL A 66 -15.52 -0.86 -9.15
N THR A 67 -16.32 -0.41 -8.18
CA THR A 67 -15.97 0.71 -7.31
C THR A 67 -15.40 0.21 -5.98
N THR A 68 -14.22 0.71 -5.59
CA THR A 68 -13.69 0.52 -4.23
C THR A 68 -14.40 1.50 -3.31
N LEU A 69 -15.28 0.99 -2.42
CA LEU A 69 -16.02 1.80 -1.46
C LEU A 69 -15.26 1.93 -0.15
N SER A 70 -14.64 0.85 0.34
CA SER A 70 -13.88 0.89 1.58
C SER A 70 -12.61 0.06 1.48
N LEU A 71 -11.54 0.62 2.02
CA LEU A 71 -10.30 -0.06 2.33
C LEU A 71 -9.83 0.51 3.66
N ARG A 72 -10.00 -0.23 4.75
CA ARG A 72 -9.70 0.28 6.09
C ARG A 72 -9.09 -0.78 7.00
N PRO A 73 -8.21 -0.38 7.94
CA PRO A 73 -7.68 -1.30 8.94
C PRO A 73 -8.80 -1.92 9.80
N ALA A 74 -8.66 -3.19 10.13
CA ALA A 74 -9.48 -3.93 11.07
C ALA A 74 -8.57 -4.61 12.11
N GLY A 75 -8.50 -4.03 13.30
CA GLY A 75 -7.47 -4.39 14.27
C GLY A 75 -6.05 -4.11 13.77
N ALA A 76 -5.07 -4.84 14.29
CA ALA A 76 -3.66 -4.70 13.90
C ALA A 76 -3.23 -5.65 12.76
N ARG A 77 -4.08 -6.62 12.42
CA ARG A 77 -3.74 -7.76 11.57
C ARG A 77 -4.61 -7.91 10.34
N ALA A 78 -5.62 -7.07 10.14
CA ALA A 78 -6.52 -7.24 9.02
C ALA A 78 -6.88 -5.92 8.34
N PHE A 79 -7.39 -6.04 7.13
CA PHE A 79 -8.08 -4.97 6.43
C PHE A 79 -9.47 -5.44 6.02
N VAL A 80 -10.44 -4.56 6.17
CA VAL A 80 -11.77 -4.70 5.58
C VAL A 80 -11.75 -4.04 4.22
N PHE A 81 -12.30 -4.75 3.24
CA PHE A 81 -12.54 -4.25 1.91
C PHE A 81 -14.04 -4.24 1.65
N ARG A 82 -14.52 -3.18 0.99
CA ARG A 82 -15.89 -3.09 0.50
C ARG A 82 -15.87 -2.64 -0.95
N PHE A 83 -16.46 -3.43 -1.82
CA PHE A 83 -16.56 -3.16 -3.24
C PHE A 83 -18.01 -3.18 -3.68
N GLY A 84 -18.35 -2.31 -4.63
CA GLY A 84 -19.63 -2.35 -5.31
C GLY A 84 -19.45 -2.62 -6.80
N ASN A 85 -20.26 -3.52 -7.35
CA ASN A 85 -20.36 -3.80 -8.77
C ASN A 85 -21.72 -3.31 -9.29
N PRO A 86 -21.76 -2.26 -10.12
CA PRO A 86 -23.03 -1.73 -10.65
C PRO A 86 -23.81 -2.76 -11.47
N SER A 87 -25.13 -2.58 -11.56
CA SER A 87 -26.02 -3.41 -12.39
C SER A 87 -25.67 -3.41 -13.88
N THR A 88 -25.01 -2.34 -14.36
CA THR A 88 -24.56 -2.23 -15.75
C THR A 88 -23.35 -3.10 -16.07
N ASN A 89 -22.72 -3.72 -15.06
CA ASN A 89 -21.58 -4.60 -15.26
C ASN A 89 -21.99 -6.06 -15.15
N PRO A 90 -21.35 -6.97 -15.91
CA PRO A 90 -21.45 -8.39 -15.62
C PRO A 90 -20.77 -8.73 -14.29
N ASP A 91 -20.91 -9.98 -13.86
CA ASP A 91 -20.16 -10.52 -12.73
C ASP A 91 -18.66 -10.31 -12.91
N ARG A 92 -18.00 -9.89 -11.83
CA ARG A 92 -16.57 -9.60 -11.81
C ARG A 92 -15.88 -10.36 -10.69
N THR A 93 -14.57 -10.56 -10.85
CA THR A 93 -13.71 -11.03 -9.76
C THR A 93 -12.67 -9.97 -9.48
N ILE A 94 -12.58 -9.56 -8.22
CA ILE A 94 -11.54 -8.66 -7.75
C ILE A 94 -10.49 -9.45 -6.97
N SER A 95 -9.21 -9.07 -7.10
CA SER A 95 -8.17 -9.58 -6.24
C SER A 95 -7.54 -8.44 -5.44
N VAL A 96 -7.43 -8.65 -4.15
CA VAL A 96 -6.78 -7.73 -3.22
C VAL A 96 -5.48 -8.32 -2.70
N ALA A 97 -4.65 -7.47 -2.10
CA ALA A 97 -3.43 -7.84 -1.43
C ALA A 97 -3.30 -7.06 -0.12
N VAL A 98 -2.86 -7.75 0.93
CA VAL A 98 -2.48 -7.14 2.21
C VAL A 98 -0.99 -7.35 2.43
N ALA A 99 -0.26 -6.26 2.64
CA ALA A 99 1.14 -6.26 3.00
C ALA A 99 1.30 -6.61 4.48
N CYS A 100 1.53 -7.89 4.74
CA CYS A 100 1.75 -8.42 6.08
C CYS A 100 3.24 -8.30 6.43
N ARG A 101 3.58 -7.57 7.49
CA ARG A 101 4.98 -7.36 7.88
C ARG A 101 5.20 -7.85 9.29
N LYS A 102 6.27 -8.62 9.45
CA LYS A 102 6.81 -9.02 10.74
C LYS A 102 8.29 -8.74 10.72
N ILE A 103 8.77 -8.11 11.79
CA ILE A 103 10.18 -8.15 12.10
C ILE A 103 10.30 -9.21 13.20
N ARG A 104 10.86 -10.37 12.85
CA ARG A 104 11.20 -11.42 13.82
C ARG A 104 12.50 -11.01 14.50
N ALA A 105 12.36 -10.66 15.76
CA ALA A 105 13.42 -10.72 16.73
C ALA A 105 13.24 -12.01 17.52
N LEU A 106 14.21 -12.93 17.47
CA LEU A 106 14.52 -13.74 18.64
C LEU A 106 14.74 -12.77 19.82
N SER A 107 14.47 -13.22 21.05
CA SER A 107 14.56 -12.41 22.27
C SER A 107 15.73 -11.39 22.23
N GLY A 108 15.43 -10.12 22.49
CA GLY A 108 16.44 -9.04 22.54
C GLY A 108 16.62 -8.15 21.30
N LYS A 109 15.90 -8.37 20.18
CA LYS A 109 16.08 -7.58 18.92
C LYS A 109 14.90 -6.62 18.61
N PRO A 110 15.10 -5.59 17.74
CA PRO A 110 14.07 -4.64 17.34
C PRO A 110 12.81 -5.28 16.74
N ARG A 111 11.64 -4.71 17.03
CA ARG A 111 10.32 -5.13 16.52
C ARG A 111 9.59 -3.99 15.81
N LEU A 112 8.82 -4.29 14.77
CA LEU A 112 7.92 -3.32 14.16
C LEU A 112 6.74 -3.06 15.10
N LYS A 113 6.40 -1.79 15.32
CA LYS A 113 5.14 -1.39 15.95
C LYS A 113 4.29 -0.66 14.92
N LEU A 114 3.06 -1.13 14.76
CA LEU A 114 2.03 -0.44 13.99
C LEU A 114 1.33 0.58 14.89
N VAL A 115 1.26 1.82 14.45
CA VAL A 115 0.55 2.91 15.10
C VAL A 115 -0.60 3.33 14.19
N ARG A 116 -1.83 3.02 14.60
CA ARG A 116 -3.03 3.42 13.87
C ARG A 116 -3.33 4.89 14.18
N LEU A 117 -3.58 5.67 13.13
CA LEU A 117 -4.02 7.04 13.29
C LEU A 117 -5.50 7.09 13.68
N LYS A 118 -5.90 8.15 14.38
CA LYS A 118 -7.31 8.47 14.56
C LYS A 118 -7.95 8.64 13.17
N THR A 119 -9.15 8.08 13.01
CA THR A 119 -9.91 8.24 11.77
C THR A 119 -10.23 9.71 11.54
N LYS A 120 -10.22 10.15 10.28
CA LYS A 120 -10.49 11.54 9.92
C LYS A 120 -11.72 11.61 9.03
N PRO A 121 -12.91 11.91 9.58
CA PRO A 121 -14.09 12.18 8.78
C PRO A 121 -13.90 13.51 8.03
N VAL A 122 -14.34 13.55 6.78
CA VAL A 122 -14.27 14.75 5.93
C VAL A 122 -15.54 14.88 5.11
N LEU A 123 -16.06 16.10 5.02
CA LEU A 123 -17.16 16.45 4.14
C LEU A 123 -16.57 17.03 2.84
N VAL A 124 -16.85 16.38 1.72
CA VAL A 124 -16.39 16.81 0.39
C VAL A 124 -17.50 17.64 -0.26
N PRO A 125 -17.25 18.89 -0.65
CA PRO A 125 -18.27 19.77 -1.21
C PRO A 125 -18.86 19.20 -2.50
N ALA A 126 -20.10 19.59 -2.82
CA ALA A 126 -20.74 19.24 -4.09
C ALA A 126 -19.88 19.68 -5.27
N LYS A 127 -19.75 18.82 -6.29
CA LYS A 127 -18.96 19.05 -7.52
C LYS A 127 -17.53 19.56 -7.26
N GLY A 128 -16.96 19.27 -6.10
CA GLY A 128 -15.67 19.81 -5.66
C GLY A 128 -14.69 18.74 -5.23
N GLN A 129 -13.58 19.17 -4.63
CA GLN A 129 -12.55 18.29 -4.11
C GLN A 129 -12.06 18.76 -2.75
N LYS A 130 -11.54 17.83 -1.95
CA LYS A 130 -10.98 18.12 -0.63
C LYS A 130 -9.63 17.43 -0.47
N LEU A 131 -8.59 18.25 -0.36
CA LEU A 131 -7.27 17.81 0.07
C LEU A 131 -7.22 17.68 1.60
N VAL A 132 -6.70 16.56 2.08
CA VAL A 132 -6.62 16.24 3.50
C VAL A 132 -5.25 15.66 3.81
N VAL A 133 -4.60 16.26 4.80
CA VAL A 133 -3.32 15.78 5.34
C VAL A 133 -3.56 15.12 6.69
N ILE A 134 -2.89 13.98 6.92
CA ILE A 134 -2.86 13.28 8.21
C ILE A 134 -1.42 13.05 8.62
N GLN A 135 -1.04 13.59 9.77
CA GLN A 135 0.31 13.54 10.32
C GLN A 135 0.54 12.22 11.08
N CYS A 136 1.66 11.55 10.81
CA CYS A 136 2.15 10.46 11.65
C CYS A 136 2.80 11.02 12.93
N PRO A 137 2.61 10.37 14.10
CA PRO A 137 3.30 10.73 15.33
C PRO A 137 4.83 10.77 15.15
N ASN A 138 5.49 11.58 15.96
CA ASN A 138 6.95 11.69 15.96
C ASN A 138 7.61 10.31 16.10
N GLY A 139 8.66 10.07 15.30
CA GLY A 139 9.37 8.79 15.27
C GLY A 139 8.64 7.65 14.56
N THR A 140 7.53 7.92 13.87
CA THR A 140 6.82 6.95 13.03
C THR A 140 6.78 7.41 11.58
N VAL A 141 6.64 6.47 10.64
CA VAL A 141 6.56 6.75 9.19
C VAL A 141 5.26 6.25 8.58
N PRO A 142 4.70 6.92 7.57
CA PRO A 142 3.54 6.44 6.83
C PRO A 142 3.77 5.05 6.22
N ALA A 143 2.80 4.16 6.39
CA ALA A 143 2.94 2.76 6.03
C ALA A 143 1.74 2.18 5.26
N GLY A 144 0.56 2.77 5.39
CA GLY A 144 -0.62 2.42 4.62
C GLY A 144 -1.73 3.43 4.87
N GLY A 145 -2.44 3.82 3.80
CA GLY A 145 -3.61 4.68 3.87
C GLY A 145 -4.86 3.90 3.47
N GLY A 146 -6.01 4.41 3.87
CA GLY A 146 -7.30 3.82 3.55
C GLY A 146 -8.41 4.85 3.50
N VAL A 147 -9.54 4.46 2.96
CA VAL A 147 -10.72 5.33 2.82
C VAL A 147 -12.00 4.52 3.03
N ASP A 148 -13.04 5.19 3.50
CA ASP A 148 -14.43 4.73 3.41
C ASP A 148 -15.27 5.80 2.70
N LEU A 149 -15.90 5.40 1.60
CA LEU A 149 -16.68 6.24 0.69
C LEU A 149 -18.14 5.80 0.73
N ALA A 150 -19.04 6.77 0.79
CA ALA A 150 -20.46 6.51 0.69
C ALA A 150 -20.82 5.91 -0.70
N PRO A 151 -21.65 4.86 -0.77
CA PRO A 151 -22.18 4.38 -2.05
C PRO A 151 -23.26 5.33 -2.59
N ARG A 152 -23.43 5.35 -3.91
CA ARG A 152 -24.59 5.93 -4.60
C ARG A 152 -25.70 4.87 -4.68
N ARG A 153 -26.91 5.23 -4.23
CA ARG A 153 -28.13 4.44 -4.51
C ARG A 153 -28.64 4.80 -5.90
N GLY A 154 -29.04 3.80 -6.68
CA GLY A 154 -29.63 3.98 -8.01
C GLY A 154 -31.00 4.67 -7.96
N LYS A 155 -31.46 5.18 -9.11
CA LYS A 155 -32.78 5.83 -9.26
C LYS A 155 -33.95 4.84 -9.21
N ALA A 156 -33.71 3.58 -9.57
CA ALA A 156 -34.63 2.47 -9.31
C ALA A 156 -34.31 1.90 -7.91
N LEU A 157 -35.35 1.60 -7.13
CA LEU A 157 -35.37 1.30 -5.69
C LEU A 157 -34.43 0.19 -5.17
N ALA A 158 -33.57 -0.44 -5.98
CA ALA A 158 -32.70 -1.54 -5.55
C ALA A 158 -31.24 -1.52 -6.03
N GLY A 159 -30.87 -0.72 -7.05
CA GLY A 159 -29.57 -0.91 -7.71
C GLY A 159 -28.38 -0.11 -7.14
N PHE A 160 -27.18 -0.68 -7.11
CA PHE A 160 -25.92 0.02 -6.81
C PHE A 160 -25.45 0.84 -8.03
N GLY A 161 -25.32 2.16 -7.86
CA GLY A 161 -24.97 3.10 -8.93
C GLY A 161 -23.53 3.62 -8.89
N GLY A 162 -22.62 2.95 -8.18
CA GLY A 162 -21.23 3.42 -7.98
C GLY A 162 -21.05 4.23 -6.69
N SER A 163 -20.05 5.11 -6.64
CA SER A 163 -19.87 6.11 -5.57
C SER A 163 -19.84 7.51 -6.18
N PRO A 164 -20.43 8.53 -5.53
CA PRO A 164 -20.25 9.91 -5.95
C PRO A 164 -18.84 10.42 -5.66
N LEU A 165 -18.08 9.72 -4.81
CA LEU A 165 -16.75 10.09 -4.37
C LEU A 165 -15.67 9.28 -5.10
N GLU A 166 -14.57 9.95 -5.42
CA GLU A 166 -13.38 9.36 -6.02
C GLU A 166 -12.14 9.75 -5.23
N LEU A 167 -11.30 8.77 -4.91
CA LEU A 167 -9.97 9.03 -4.37
C LEU A 167 -9.00 9.34 -5.52
N ARG A 168 -8.63 10.61 -5.68
CA ARG A 168 -7.77 11.12 -6.77
C ARG A 168 -6.29 11.03 -6.43
N SER A 169 -5.96 11.18 -5.16
CA SER A 169 -4.60 11.01 -4.65
C SER A 169 -4.62 10.28 -3.31
N GLN A 170 -3.67 9.37 -3.16
CA GLN A 170 -3.23 8.84 -1.87
C GLN A 170 -1.70 8.80 -1.93
N SER A 171 -1.05 9.74 -1.26
CA SER A 171 0.41 9.84 -1.22
C SER A 171 0.90 9.96 0.22
N SER A 172 2.19 9.80 0.39
CA SER A 172 2.87 10.01 1.66
C SER A 172 4.25 10.61 1.45
N ASP A 173 4.74 11.35 2.44
CA ASP A 173 6.18 11.59 2.61
C ASP A 173 6.68 10.79 3.83
N LEU A 174 7.80 11.19 4.43
CA LEU A 174 8.35 10.51 5.60
C LEU A 174 7.54 10.74 6.89
N LYS A 175 6.60 11.69 6.90
CA LYS A 175 5.92 12.20 8.09
C LYS A 175 4.40 12.24 7.98
N ARG A 176 3.83 12.35 6.79
CA ARG A 176 2.39 12.55 6.58
C ARG A 176 1.83 11.78 5.41
N PHE A 177 0.53 11.54 5.47
CA PHE A 177 -0.31 11.14 4.34
C PHE A 177 -0.95 12.38 3.70
N GLY A 178 -1.11 12.36 2.39
CA GLY A 178 -1.96 13.28 1.64
C GLY A 178 -3.04 12.50 0.89
N PHE A 179 -4.30 12.92 1.06
CA PHE A 179 -5.46 12.36 0.38
C PHE A 179 -6.17 13.48 -0.39
N ASP A 180 -6.52 13.23 -1.64
CA ASP A 180 -7.38 14.12 -2.41
C ASP A 180 -8.64 13.36 -2.81
N VAL A 181 -9.79 13.79 -2.29
CA VAL A 181 -11.09 13.17 -2.56
C VAL A 181 -11.93 14.14 -3.37
N ARG A 182 -12.38 13.69 -4.54
CA ARG A 182 -13.28 14.43 -5.42
C ARG A 182 -14.71 13.93 -5.25
N ASN A 183 -15.65 14.86 -5.29
CA ASN A 183 -17.08 14.58 -5.34
C ASN A 183 -17.63 15.02 -6.70
N THR A 184 -18.25 14.07 -7.40
CA THR A 184 -18.84 14.30 -8.73
C THR A 184 -20.32 14.67 -8.66
N ASP A 185 -20.93 14.64 -7.47
CA ASP A 185 -22.35 14.82 -7.28
C ASP A 185 -22.72 16.26 -6.90
N SER A 186 -24.00 16.59 -7.05
CA SER A 186 -24.61 17.88 -6.74
C SER A 186 -24.78 18.16 -5.24
N LYS A 187 -24.59 17.16 -4.39
CA LYS A 187 -24.70 17.27 -2.92
C LYS A 187 -23.35 16.98 -2.27
N PRO A 188 -23.05 17.58 -1.10
CA PRO A 188 -21.87 17.21 -0.34
C PRO A 188 -21.99 15.77 0.15
N HIS A 189 -20.85 15.08 0.23
CA HIS A 189 -20.78 13.67 0.65
C HIS A 189 -19.65 13.47 1.65
N ALA A 190 -19.87 12.60 2.63
CA ALA A 190 -18.88 12.29 3.65
C ALA A 190 -17.94 11.16 3.19
N ALA A 191 -16.65 11.30 3.53
CA ALA A 191 -15.66 10.24 3.48
C ALA A 191 -14.98 10.09 4.85
N VAL A 192 -14.44 8.92 5.12
CA VAL A 192 -13.57 8.69 6.28
C VAL A 192 -12.20 8.26 5.81
N LEU A 193 -11.17 8.94 6.26
CA LEU A 193 -9.78 8.64 5.92
C LEU A 193 -9.09 7.91 7.06
N TYR A 194 -8.23 6.96 6.70
CA TYR A 194 -7.49 6.11 7.61
C TYR A 194 -6.00 6.19 7.31
N GLY A 195 -5.16 6.03 8.33
CA GLY A 195 -3.72 5.93 8.18
C GLY A 195 -3.10 4.98 9.19
N ASN A 196 -2.08 4.26 8.74
CA ASN A 196 -1.23 3.39 9.53
C ASN A 196 0.20 3.90 9.44
N CYS A 197 0.79 4.22 10.58
CA CYS A 197 2.21 4.53 10.68
C CYS A 197 2.96 3.34 11.26
N VAL A 198 4.24 3.21 10.96
CA VAL A 198 5.11 2.19 11.56
C VAL A 198 6.32 2.83 12.22
N THR A 199 6.82 2.16 13.25
CA THR A 199 8.09 2.51 13.88
C THR A 199 8.81 1.26 14.33
N LEU A 200 10.10 1.42 14.67
CA LEU A 200 10.93 0.38 15.23
C LEU A 200 10.97 0.54 16.75
N VAL A 201 10.53 -0.49 17.48
CA VAL A 201 10.64 -0.55 18.94
C VAL A 201 11.80 -1.46 19.29
N ARG A 202 12.66 -1.00 20.20
CA ARG A 202 13.84 -1.71 20.65
C ARG A 202 13.70 -2.09 22.13
N PRO A 203 14.14 -3.29 22.54
CA PRO A 203 14.40 -3.57 23.95
C PRO A 203 15.49 -2.64 24.50
N ALA A 204 15.42 -2.32 25.80
CA ALA A 204 16.48 -1.59 26.48
C ALA A 204 17.81 -2.37 26.35
N GLY A 205 18.91 -1.64 26.12
CA GLY A 205 20.25 -2.24 25.98
C GLY A 205 20.55 -2.91 24.63
N SER A 206 19.66 -2.83 23.64
CA SER A 206 19.92 -3.38 22.30
C SER A 206 20.65 -2.39 21.37
N GLU A 207 21.47 -2.94 20.47
CA GLU A 207 22.19 -2.20 19.43
C GLU A 207 21.28 -1.21 18.66
N PRO A 208 21.80 -0.05 18.23
CA PRO A 208 21.03 0.93 17.51
C PRO A 208 20.66 0.48 16.10
N GLY A 209 19.54 -0.22 15.96
CA GLY A 209 18.89 -0.45 14.67
C GLY A 209 18.01 0.74 14.25
N ARG A 210 18.00 1.06 12.95
CA ARG A 210 17.14 2.09 12.36
C ARG A 210 16.26 1.51 11.26
N LEU A 211 14.99 1.91 11.23
CA LEU A 211 14.14 1.67 10.08
C LEU A 211 14.51 2.69 9.00
N GLN A 212 15.19 2.24 7.95
CA GLN A 212 15.44 3.07 6.79
C GLN A 212 14.22 3.04 5.89
N VAL A 213 13.80 4.23 5.45
CA VAL A 213 12.58 4.42 4.65
C VAL A 213 12.93 5.23 3.44
N LYS A 214 12.52 4.76 2.26
CA LYS A 214 12.69 5.45 1.01
C LYS A 214 11.34 5.57 0.32
N VAL A 215 10.87 6.80 0.15
CA VAL A 215 9.68 7.11 -0.64
C VAL A 215 10.13 7.57 -2.01
N THR A 216 9.69 6.89 -3.06
CA THR A 216 10.03 7.23 -4.45
C THR A 216 8.76 7.57 -5.21
N THR A 217 8.71 8.75 -5.81
CA THR A 217 7.61 9.16 -6.70
C THR A 217 8.15 9.27 -8.12
N ARG A 218 7.44 8.71 -9.10
CA ARG A 218 7.79 8.88 -10.51
C ARG A 218 6.58 9.29 -11.34
N THR A 219 6.77 10.35 -12.10
CA THR A 219 5.85 10.74 -13.16
C THR A 219 5.88 9.69 -14.26
N THR A 220 4.72 9.15 -14.58
CA THR A 220 4.53 8.00 -15.46
C THR A 220 3.53 8.40 -16.54
N PRO A 221 3.92 8.35 -17.83
CA PRO A 221 2.98 8.53 -18.92
C PRO A 221 2.01 7.35 -19.00
N VAL A 222 0.72 7.65 -19.16
CA VAL A 222 -0.34 6.65 -19.33
C VAL A 222 -0.99 6.91 -20.68
N GLN A 223 -0.82 5.97 -21.62
CA GLN A 223 -1.47 6.02 -22.91
C GLN A 223 -2.97 5.73 -22.77
N PRO A 224 -3.81 6.03 -23.78
CA PRO A 224 -5.20 5.61 -23.81
C PRO A 224 -5.36 4.10 -23.57
N GLY A 225 -6.35 3.71 -22.76
CA GLY A 225 -6.62 2.32 -22.40
C GLY A 225 -6.19 1.92 -20.99
N LEU A 226 -6.12 0.62 -20.73
CA LEU A 226 -5.83 0.03 -19.42
C LEU A 226 -4.36 -0.39 -19.32
N HIS A 227 -3.65 0.14 -18.31
CA HIS A 227 -2.24 -0.13 -18.09
C HIS A 227 -1.98 -0.68 -16.69
N THR A 228 -1.03 -1.61 -16.60
CA THR A 228 -0.49 -2.08 -15.31
C THR A 228 0.97 -1.68 -15.19
N PHE A 229 1.28 -0.98 -14.10
CA PHE A 229 2.63 -0.56 -13.77
C PHE A 229 3.14 -1.35 -12.58
N LYS A 230 4.42 -1.73 -12.62
CA LYS A 230 5.11 -2.38 -11.51
C LYS A 230 6.41 -1.64 -11.24
N ARG A 231 6.71 -1.41 -9.96
CA ARG A 231 7.98 -0.83 -9.50
C ARG A 231 8.50 -1.63 -8.34
N SER A 232 9.79 -1.93 -8.33
CA SER A 232 10.41 -2.73 -7.27
C SER A 232 11.27 -1.84 -6.37
N CYS A 233 11.29 -2.17 -5.09
CA CYS A 233 12.31 -1.72 -4.17
C CYS A 233 13.67 -2.34 -4.54
N LEU A 234 14.75 -1.71 -4.07
CA LEU A 234 16.10 -2.24 -4.20
C LEU A 234 16.24 -3.61 -3.51
N SER A 235 17.26 -4.38 -3.88
CA SER A 235 17.56 -5.63 -3.18
C SER A 235 17.79 -5.38 -1.68
N GLY A 236 17.25 -6.26 -0.83
CA GLY A 236 17.25 -6.10 0.63
C GLY A 236 16.19 -5.14 1.19
N TRP A 237 15.41 -4.47 0.33
CA TRP A 237 14.28 -3.63 0.75
C TRP A 237 12.95 -4.33 0.46
N VAL A 238 11.93 -4.02 1.27
CA VAL A 238 10.56 -4.52 1.08
C VAL A 238 9.61 -3.37 0.80
N ALA A 239 8.58 -3.61 0.00
CA ALA A 239 7.55 -2.61 -0.26
C ALA A 239 6.63 -2.51 0.97
N LEU A 240 6.44 -1.30 1.48
CA LEU A 240 5.58 -1.01 2.61
C LEU A 240 4.20 -0.58 2.15
N ALA A 241 4.16 0.35 1.19
CA ALA A 241 2.93 0.97 0.71
C ALA A 241 3.10 1.39 -0.76
N THR A 242 1.97 1.56 -1.41
CA THR A 242 1.87 2.28 -2.69
C THR A 242 1.03 3.53 -2.51
N GLY A 243 1.32 4.53 -3.34
CA GLY A 243 0.59 5.77 -3.45
C GLY A 243 0.50 6.23 -4.91
N TYR A 244 -0.32 7.23 -5.16
CA TYR A 244 -0.55 7.79 -6.49
C TYR A 244 -1.16 9.19 -6.42
N THR A 245 -1.04 9.93 -7.53
CA THR A 245 -1.83 11.12 -7.84
C THR A 245 -2.26 11.02 -9.31
N LEU A 246 -3.56 11.15 -9.56
CA LEU A 246 -4.17 10.95 -10.88
C LEU A 246 -4.78 12.23 -11.43
N ALA A 247 -4.35 12.62 -12.63
CA ALA A 247 -5.02 13.64 -13.42
C ALA A 247 -6.48 13.24 -13.75
N PRO A 248 -7.41 14.19 -13.97
CA PRO A 248 -8.86 13.92 -14.06
C PRO A 248 -9.30 12.83 -15.05
N LYS A 249 -8.57 12.67 -16.17
CA LYS A 249 -8.87 11.68 -17.22
C LYS A 249 -8.45 10.24 -16.87
N LEU A 250 -7.74 10.07 -15.75
CA LEU A 250 -7.26 8.79 -15.27
C LEU A 250 -8.16 8.23 -14.17
N THR A 251 -8.35 6.92 -14.20
CA THR A 251 -9.08 6.15 -13.18
C THR A 251 -8.17 5.08 -12.59
N LEU A 252 -8.14 4.96 -11.27
CA LEU A 252 -7.42 3.89 -10.61
C LEU A 252 -8.25 2.59 -10.67
N GLY A 253 -7.73 1.55 -11.31
CA GLY A 253 -8.26 0.19 -11.20
C GLY A 253 -7.74 -0.56 -9.97
N GLY A 254 -6.55 -0.21 -9.50
CA GLY A 254 -6.00 -0.74 -8.25
C GLY A 254 -4.59 -0.25 -7.94
N SER A 255 -4.20 -0.34 -6.69
CA SER A 255 -2.84 -0.10 -6.23
C SER A 255 -2.56 -0.98 -5.02
N ALA A 256 -1.42 -1.68 -4.97
CA ALA A 256 -1.04 -2.52 -3.83
C ALA A 256 0.47 -2.70 -3.71
N ALA A 257 0.94 -2.82 -2.45
CA ALA A 257 2.29 -3.28 -2.14
C ALA A 257 2.32 -4.82 -2.07
N VAL A 258 3.14 -5.43 -2.92
CA VAL A 258 3.23 -6.87 -3.16
C VAL A 258 4.69 -7.31 -3.05
N GLY A 259 5.02 -8.06 -2.00
CA GLY A 259 6.40 -8.47 -1.70
C GLY A 259 7.35 -7.27 -1.66
N ARG A 260 8.26 -7.18 -2.64
CA ARG A 260 9.21 -6.07 -2.80
C ARG A 260 8.77 -4.99 -3.80
N ALA A 261 7.56 -5.07 -4.34
CA ALA A 261 7.12 -4.19 -5.41
C ALA A 261 5.80 -3.47 -5.09
N GLY A 262 5.61 -2.31 -5.70
CA GLY A 262 4.29 -1.72 -5.89
C GLY A 262 3.72 -2.12 -7.24
N LYS A 263 2.41 -2.33 -7.28
CA LYS A 263 1.64 -2.54 -8.50
C LYS A 263 0.53 -1.48 -8.57
N TRP A 264 0.31 -0.93 -9.76
CA TRP A 264 -0.81 -0.03 -10.05
C TRP A 264 -1.50 -0.50 -11.32
N THR A 265 -2.80 -0.41 -11.36
CA THR A 265 -3.59 -0.55 -12.58
C THR A 265 -4.36 0.73 -12.79
N ILE A 266 -4.17 1.38 -13.94
CA ILE A 266 -4.71 2.69 -14.26
C ILE A 266 -5.34 2.62 -15.64
N ALA A 267 -6.55 3.16 -15.77
CA ALA A 267 -7.21 3.37 -17.05
C ALA A 267 -7.12 4.84 -17.44
N ASN A 268 -6.83 5.11 -18.72
CA ASN A 268 -6.94 6.43 -19.33
C ASN A 268 -8.08 6.39 -20.35
N GLY A 269 -9.17 7.11 -20.07
CA GLY A 269 -10.32 7.22 -20.97
C GLY A 269 -10.19 8.36 -21.99
N GLY A 270 -9.06 9.09 -22.01
CA GLY A 270 -8.82 10.15 -22.97
C GLY A 270 -8.25 9.65 -24.29
N VAL A 271 -8.18 10.54 -25.28
CA VAL A 271 -7.62 10.28 -26.61
C VAL A 271 -6.09 10.43 -26.69
N GLY A 272 -5.46 10.91 -25.63
CA GLY A 272 -4.02 11.19 -25.60
C GLY A 272 -3.36 10.77 -24.30
N GLN A 273 -2.03 10.82 -24.30
CA GLN A 273 -1.23 10.53 -23.12
C GLN A 273 -1.52 11.50 -21.98
N VAL A 274 -1.65 10.95 -20.77
CA VAL A 274 -1.83 11.74 -19.54
C VAL A 274 -0.82 11.27 -18.50
N LEU A 275 -0.34 12.18 -17.66
CA LEU A 275 0.65 11.86 -16.62
C LEU A 275 -0.04 11.43 -15.32
N ALA A 276 0.48 10.36 -14.72
CA ALA A 276 0.20 9.95 -13.34
C ALA A 276 1.48 10.07 -12.50
N GLN A 277 1.35 10.42 -11.22
CA GLN A 277 2.45 10.23 -10.28
C GLN A 277 2.24 8.92 -9.53
N LEU A 278 3.20 8.01 -9.59
CA LEU A 278 3.14 6.71 -8.89
C LEU A 278 4.20 6.70 -7.79
N GLN A 279 3.80 6.35 -6.58
CA GLN A 279 4.66 6.43 -5.41
C GLN A 279 4.85 5.06 -4.75
N LEU A 280 6.10 4.64 -4.53
CA LEU A 280 6.45 3.43 -3.79
C LEU A 280 7.21 3.78 -2.52
N THR A 281 6.72 3.29 -1.38
CA THR A 281 7.40 3.38 -0.09
C THR A 281 8.09 2.06 0.19
N CYS A 282 9.41 2.09 0.33
CA CYS A 282 10.27 0.94 0.61
C CYS A 282 10.87 1.07 2.01
N VAL A 283 11.05 -0.05 2.69
CA VAL A 283 11.78 -0.10 3.98
C VAL A 283 12.83 -1.18 4.03
N ARG A 284 13.87 -0.94 4.82
CA ARG A 284 14.80 -1.96 5.31
C ARG A 284 15.17 -1.67 6.75
N LEU A 285 15.63 -2.71 7.44
CA LEU A 285 16.34 -2.54 8.71
C LEU A 285 17.82 -2.31 8.41
N ALA A 286 18.40 -1.35 9.12
CA ALA A 286 19.83 -1.09 9.14
C ALA A 286 20.33 -1.18 10.59
#